data_AF-A0A5K0W785-F1
#
_entry.id   AF-A0A5K0W785-F1
#
_cell.length_a   1.000
_cell.length_b   1.000
_cell.length_c   1.000
_cell.angle_alpha   90.00
_cell.angle_beta   90.00
_cell.angle_gamma   90.00
#
_symmetry.space_group_name_H-M   'P 1'
#
loop_
_entity.id
_entity.type
_entity.pdbx_description
1 polymer ?
#
loop_
_entity_poly.entity_id
_entity_poly.type
_entity_poly.pdbx_seq_one_letter_code
_entity_poly.pdbx_strand_id
1 'polypeptide(L)' 'YLNALQTNAHHLLRYVATAVIVNKRRRNMLKELIKVIQQEQYTYKDPVTEFLECLYINYDFEGAQQKLRECED' A
#
# COMPACT_ATOMS: atom_id res chain seq x y z
N TYR A 1 0.61 -15.21 19.17
CA TYR A 1 -0.14 -13.95 19.04
C TYR A 1 0.29 -13.11 17.81
N LEU A 2 1.54 -13.16 17.34
CA LEU A 2 1.99 -12.54 16.08
C LEU A 2 1.39 -13.18 14.81
N ASN A 3 1.28 -14.52 14.77
CA ASN A 3 0.69 -15.21 13.61
C ASN A 3 -0.77 -14.84 13.34
N ALA A 4 -1.56 -14.54 14.38
CA ALA A 4 -2.98 -14.17 14.23
C ALA A 4 -3.17 -12.76 13.63
N LEU A 5 -2.20 -11.85 13.87
CA LEU A 5 -2.16 -10.56 13.18
C LEU A 5 -1.77 -10.74 11.72
N GLN A 6 -0.76 -11.58 11.43
CA GLN A 6 -0.33 -11.88 10.07
C GLN A 6 -1.37 -12.66 9.24
N THR A 7 -2.37 -13.32 9.85
CA THR A 7 -3.44 -14.03 9.12
C THR A 7 -4.77 -13.26 9.02
N ASN A 8 -5.06 -12.31 9.92
CA ASN A 8 -6.35 -11.60 9.94
C ASN A 8 -6.27 -10.09 9.68
N ALA A 9 -5.07 -9.49 9.61
CA ALA A 9 -4.90 -8.03 9.57
C ALA A 9 -4.56 -7.47 8.18
N HIS A 10 -4.81 -8.20 7.09
CA HIS A 10 -4.51 -7.75 5.73
C HIS A 10 -5.23 -6.44 5.37
N HIS A 11 -6.48 -6.27 5.81
CA HIS A 11 -7.27 -5.07 5.55
C HIS A 11 -6.75 -3.83 6.31
N LEU A 12 -6.05 -3.99 7.44
CA LEU A 12 -5.49 -2.88 8.20
C LEU A 12 -4.40 -2.15 7.41
N LEU A 13 -3.62 -2.88 6.61
CA LEU A 13 -2.56 -2.29 5.79
C LEU A 13 -3.13 -1.28 4.77
N ARG A 14 -4.30 -1.58 4.19
CA ARG A 14 -5.03 -0.66 3.29
C ARG A 14 -5.45 0.62 4.02
N TYR A 15 -5.99 0.52 5.23
CA TYR A 15 -6.39 1.71 6.00
C TYR A 15 -5.20 2.56 6.44
N VAL A 16 -4.08 1.93 6.81
CA VAL A 16 -2.85 2.65 7.14
C VAL A 16 -2.27 3.33 5.89
N ALA A 17 -2.25 2.64 4.75
CA ALA A 17 -1.77 3.20 3.49
C ALA A 17 -2.59 4.42 3.05
N THR A 18 -3.91 4.30 3.04
CA THR A 18 -4.82 5.42 2.72
C THR A 18 -4.67 6.58 3.71
N ALA A 19 -4.58 6.31 5.01
CA ALA A 19 -4.39 7.35 6.03
C ALA A 19 -3.07 8.11 5.86
N VAL A 20 -1.98 7.43 5.48
CA VAL A 20 -0.68 8.06 5.22
C VAL A 20 -0.70 8.89 3.94
N ILE A 21 -1.38 8.43 2.88
CA ILE A 21 -1.54 9.16 1.62
C ILE A 21 -2.34 10.46 1.84
N VAL A 22 -3.47 10.37 2.57
CA VAL A 22 -4.34 11.53 2.85
C VAL A 22 -3.63 12.55 3.74
N ASN A 23 -2.81 12.09 4.69
CA ASN A 23 -2.14 12.97 5.64
C ASN A 23 -0.78 13.50 5.12
N LYS A 24 -0.83 14.64 4.42
CA LYS A 24 0.35 15.31 3.84
C LYS A 24 1.46 15.66 4.86
N ARG A 25 1.14 15.81 6.16
CA ARG A 25 2.15 16.06 7.23
C ARG A 25 3.00 14.83 7.55
N ARG A 26 2.57 13.62 7.21
CA ARG A 26 3.27 12.36 7.53
C ARG A 26 4.03 11.74 6.34
N ARG A 27 4.42 12.54 5.35
CA ARG A 27 5.21 12.07 4.18
C ARG A 27 6.49 11.32 4.54
N ASN A 28 7.12 11.65 5.67
CA ASN A 28 8.33 10.96 6.12
C ASN A 28 8.09 9.47 6.42
N MET A 29 6.87 9.11 6.84
CA MET A 29 6.48 7.72 7.13
C MET A 29 6.16 6.91 5.88
N LEU A 30 5.98 7.58 4.74
CA LEU A 30 5.65 6.95 3.47
C LEU A 30 6.79 6.04 2.98
N LYS A 31 8.05 6.46 3.19
CA LYS A 31 9.23 5.63 2.90
C LYS A 31 9.27 4.33 3.71
N GLU A 32 8.91 4.38 4.99
CA GLU A 32 8.87 3.16 5.82
C GLU A 32 7.68 2.28 5.44
N LEU A 33 6.53 2.89 5.17
CA LEU A 33 5.34 2.18 4.70
C LEU A 33 5.62 1.40 3.41
N ILE A 34 6.32 1.99 2.43
CA ILE A 34 6.68 1.30 1.18
C ILE A 34 7.54 0.06 1.46
N LYS A 35 8.49 0.14 2.40
CA LYS A 35 9.30 -1.03 2.78
C LYS A 35 8.46 -2.14 3.39
N VAL A 36 7.48 -1.79 4.23
CA VAL A 36 6.55 -2.77 4.83
C VAL A 36 5.66 -3.38 3.75
N ILE A 37 5.14 -2.58 2.82
CA ILE A 37 4.33 -3.06 1.68
C ILE A 37 5.13 -4.05 0.84
N GLN A 38 6.39 -3.76 0.53
CA GLN A 38 7.26 -4.66 -0.24
C GLN A 38 7.53 -5.99 0.48
N GLN A 39 7.61 -5.99 1.81
CA GLN A 39 7.76 -7.22 2.59
C GLN A 39 6.47 -8.06 2.64
N GLU A 40 5.32 -7.39 2.75
CA GLU A 40 4.00 -8.03 2.87
C GLU A 40 3.33 -8.36 1.51
N GLN A 41 3.89 -7.87 0.40
CA GLN A 41 3.42 -8.11 -0.98
C GLN A 41 3.21 -9.60 -1.32
N TYR A 42 4.03 -10.47 -0.74
CA TYR A 42 3.94 -11.92 -0.97
C TYR A 42 2.69 -12.54 -0.35
N THR A 43 2.13 -11.92 0.68
CA THR A 43 1.00 -12.43 1.46
C THR A 43 -0.33 -11.80 1.03
N TYR A 44 -0.33 -10.52 0.64
CA TYR A 44 -1.55 -9.79 0.30
C TYR A 44 -1.33 -8.79 -0.82
N LYS A 45 -2.23 -8.80 -1.81
CA LYS A 45 -2.25 -7.86 -2.94
C LYS A 45 -3.54 -7.05 -2.91
N ASP A 46 -3.39 -5.73 -2.79
CA ASP A 46 -4.48 -4.76 -2.84
C ASP A 46 -4.17 -3.71 -3.90
N PRO A 47 -5.16 -3.26 -4.69
CA PRO A 47 -4.92 -2.25 -5.72
C PRO A 47 -4.36 -0.94 -5.13
N VAL A 48 -4.65 -0.60 -3.87
CA VAL A 48 -4.05 0.58 -3.19
C VAL A 48 -2.55 0.38 -2.91
N THR A 49 -2.16 -0.84 -2.52
CA THR A 49 -0.74 -1.17 -2.29
C THR A 49 0.04 -1.28 -3.59
N GLU A 50 -0.58 -1.84 -4.64
CA GLU A 50 0.01 -1.94 -5.98
C GLU A 50 0.17 -0.55 -6.60
N PHE A 51 -0.78 0.37 -6.40
CA PHE A 51 -0.64 1.76 -6.79
C PHE A 51 0.60 2.43 -6.17
N LEU A 52 0.81 2.22 -4.86
CA LEU A 52 1.99 2.74 -4.17
C LEU A 52 3.28 2.10 -4.68
N GLU A 53 3.25 0.81 -5.01
CA GLU A 53 4.38 0.08 -5.61
C GLU A 53 4.74 0.65 -6.99
N CYS A 54 3.75 0.84 -7.86
CA CYS A 54 3.93 1.46 -9.17
C CYS A 54 4.54 2.86 -9.08
N LEU A 55 4.09 3.69 -8.12
CA LEU A 55 4.59 5.05 -7.95
C LEU A 55 6.01 5.15 -7.38
N TYR A 56 6.33 4.33 -6.37
CA TYR A 56 7.56 4.50 -5.58
C TYR A 56 8.65 3.47 -5.84
N ILE A 57 8.31 2.34 -6.46
CA ILE A 57 9.27 1.28 -6.82
C ILE A 57 9.49 1.27 -8.33
N ASN A 58 8.42 1.09 -9.09
CA ASN A 58 8.51 0.89 -10.54
C ASN A 58 8.55 2.21 -11.34
N TYR A 59 8.16 3.32 -10.72
CA TYR A 59 7.98 4.64 -11.35
C TYR A 59 7.11 4.59 -12.61
N ASP A 60 6.16 3.66 -12.64
CA ASP A 60 5.21 3.46 -13.73
C ASP A 60 3.92 4.23 -13.41
N PHE A 61 3.81 5.41 -14.01
CA PHE A 61 2.65 6.29 -13.81
C PHE A 61 1.42 5.83 -14.61
N GLU A 62 1.61 5.10 -15.71
CA GLU A 62 0.52 4.61 -16.55
C GLU A 62 -0.17 3.43 -15.85
N GLY A 63 0.63 2.47 -15.35
CA GLY A 63 0.15 1.40 -14.49
C GLY A 63 -0.49 1.91 -13.20
N ALA A 64 0.09 2.94 -12.57
CA ALA A 64 -0.49 3.58 -11.39
C ALA A 64 -1.88 4.19 -11.68
N GLN A 65 -2.04 4.88 -12.81
CA GLN A 65 -3.33 5.48 -13.18
C GLN A 65 -4.41 4.42 -13.43
N GLN A 66 -4.03 3.26 -13.99
CA GLN A 66 -4.96 2.16 -14.20
C GLN A 66 -5.37 1.50 -12.87
N LYS A 67 -4.40 1.26 -11.98
CA LYS A 67 -4.63 0.72 -10.64
C LYS A 67 -5.50 1.63 -9.77
N LEU A 68 -5.42 2.94 -9.98
CA LEU A 68 -6.27 3.89 -9.26
C LEU A 68 -7.75 3.81 -9.69
N ARG A 69 -8.04 3.51 -10.96
CA ARG A 69 -9.42 3.24 -11.41
C ARG A 69 -9.96 1.93 -10.83
N GLU A 70 -9.13 0.90 -10.77
CA GLU A 70 -9.47 -0.37 -10.11
C GLU A 70 -9.71 -0.21 -8.60
N CYS A 71 -9.32 0.90 -7.97
CA CYS A 71 -9.64 1.20 -6.57
C CYS A 71 -11.02 1.87 -6.40
N GLU A 72 -11.58 2.42 -7.47
CA GLU A 72 -12.85 3.17 -7.48
C GLU A 72 -14.05 2.25 -7.77
N ASP A 73 -13.84 1.18 -8.53
CA ASP A 73 -14.77 0.06 -8.75
C ASP A 73 -14.81 -0.92 -7.55
#